data_AF-D8VNJ8-F1
#
_entry.id   AF-D8VNJ8-F1
#
_cell.length_a   1.000
_cell.length_b   1.000
_cell.length_c   1.000
_cell.angle_alpha   90.00
_cell.angle_beta   90.00
_cell.angle_gamma   90.00
#
_symmetry.space_group_name_H-M   'P 1'
#
loop_
_entity.id
_entity.type
_entity.pdbx_description
1 polymer ?
#
loop_
_entity_poly.entity_id
_entity_poly.type
_entity_poly.pdbx_seq_one_letter_code
_entity_poly.pdbx_strand_id
1 'polypeptide(L)'
;MAPRATLLLAVMLVVLVALAQGTSPTRPVGRLCGRYCGRNLRPVCGSNGRTYGNACLLENARCADSSISLHHEGACTERREGGTRRLCARYCGSISQPVCGSNGVTYYNQCMLEIAQCNDDTLVRASEGACAE
;
A
#
# COMPACT_ATOMS: atom_id res chain seq x y z
N MET A 1 13.83 56.10 44.08
CA MET A 1 12.75 56.84 43.38
C MET A 1 13.15 57.00 41.92
N ALA A 2 12.48 56.32 40.99
CA ALA A 2 12.63 56.64 39.57
C ALA A 2 11.81 57.93 39.26
N PRO A 3 12.35 58.92 38.54
CA PRO A 3 11.62 60.16 38.28
C PRO A 3 10.41 59.88 37.38
N ARG A 4 9.26 60.51 37.67
CA ARG A 4 8.01 60.30 36.91
C ARG A 4 8.18 60.53 35.39
N ALA A 5 9.14 61.36 34.98
CA ALA A 5 9.52 61.57 33.59
C ALA A 5 10.08 60.32 32.88
N THR A 6 10.88 59.48 33.54
CA THR A 6 11.40 58.25 32.90
C THR A 6 10.32 57.20 32.70
N LEU A 7 9.31 57.14 33.57
CA LEU A 7 8.15 56.29 33.39
C LEU A 7 7.30 56.72 32.18
N LEU A 8 7.03 58.03 32.05
CA LEU A 8 6.26 58.58 30.93
C LEU A 8 6.99 58.39 29.58
N LEU A 9 8.31 58.63 29.53
CA LEU A 9 9.12 58.39 28.33
C LEU A 9 9.14 56.91 27.94
N ALA A 10 9.26 55.99 28.91
CA ALA A 10 9.22 54.55 28.65
C ALA A 10 7.86 54.10 28.11
N VAL A 11 6.75 54.58 28.69
CA VAL A 11 5.39 54.28 28.22
C VAL A 11 5.17 54.81 26.79
N MET A 12 5.57 56.04 26.51
CA MET A 12 5.47 56.61 25.16
C MET A 12 6.30 55.82 24.14
N LEU A 13 7.51 55.39 24.50
CA LEU A 13 8.34 54.54 23.63
C LEU A 13 7.65 53.20 23.34
N VAL A 14 7.07 52.54 24.34
CA VAL A 14 6.34 51.27 24.17
C VAL A 14 5.12 51.44 23.26
N VAL A 15 4.34 52.52 23.43
CA VAL A 15 3.18 52.82 22.57
C VAL A 15 3.60 53.11 21.14
N LEU A 16 4.66 53.90 20.91
CA LEU A 16 5.19 54.17 19.58
C LEU A 16 5.72 52.89 18.90
N VAL A 17 6.42 52.04 19.65
CA VAL A 17 6.93 50.74 19.16
C VAL A 17 5.80 49.75 18.86
N ALA A 18 4.68 49.80 19.58
CA ALA A 18 3.49 49.00 19.30
C ALA A 18 2.73 49.49 18.06
N LEU A 19 2.58 50.80 17.88
CA LEU A 19 1.91 51.41 16.72
C LEU A 19 2.75 51.30 15.43
N ALA A 20 4.07 51.28 15.53
CA ALA A 20 4.97 51.09 14.39
C ALA A 20 5.03 49.63 13.89
N GLN A 21 4.66 48.65 14.72
CA GLN A 21 4.67 47.23 14.36
C GLN A 21 3.29 46.79 13.89
N GLY A 22 3.05 46.91 12.58
CA GLY A 22 1.92 46.29 11.90
C GLY A 22 1.99 44.76 11.89
N THR A 23 1.77 44.13 13.05
CA THR A 23 1.79 42.67 13.22
C THR A 23 0.49 42.04 12.71
N SER A 24 0.29 42.08 11.40
CA SER A 24 -0.68 41.20 10.74
C SER A 24 -0.37 39.75 11.13
N PRO A 25 -1.29 39.01 11.77
CA PRO A 25 -1.04 37.62 12.13
C PRO A 25 -0.98 36.81 10.84
N THR A 26 0.22 36.42 10.43
CA THR A 26 0.43 35.48 9.34
C THR A 26 -0.08 34.12 9.77
N ARG A 27 -1.38 33.90 9.57
CA ARG A 27 -2.05 32.62 9.74
C ARG A 27 -1.19 31.56 9.04
N PRO A 28 -0.72 30.52 9.74
CA PRO A 28 0.18 29.55 9.13
C PRO A 28 -0.55 28.94 7.94
N VAL A 29 0.03 29.09 6.75
CA VAL A 29 -0.50 28.46 5.54
C VAL A 29 -0.34 26.97 5.76
N GLY A 30 -1.43 26.31 6.14
CA GLY A 30 -1.46 24.86 6.33
C GLY A 30 -0.92 24.18 5.09
N ARG A 31 -0.09 23.14 5.26
CA ARG A 31 0.56 22.43 4.15
C ARG A 31 -0.47 22.07 3.08
N LEU A 32 -0.38 22.75 1.94
CA LEU A 32 -1.21 22.46 0.77
C LEU A 32 -0.67 21.19 0.10
N CYS A 33 -1.35 20.08 0.37
CA CYS A 33 -1.06 18.77 -0.22
C CYS A 33 -1.93 18.53 -1.46
N GLY A 34 -1.51 17.60 -2.33
CA GLY A 34 -2.22 17.32 -3.59
C GLY A 34 -1.66 18.08 -4.80
N ARG A 35 -0.35 17.96 -5.03
CA ARG A 35 0.28 18.39 -6.29
C ARG A 35 -0.22 17.51 -7.45
N TYR A 36 -0.29 18.04 -8.66
CA TYR A 36 -0.61 17.24 -9.84
C TYR A 36 0.45 16.15 -10.07
N CYS A 37 0.00 14.92 -10.29
CA CYS A 37 0.84 13.78 -10.63
C CYS A 37 0.51 13.26 -12.03
N GLY A 38 1.55 12.97 -12.81
CA GLY A 38 1.41 12.33 -14.12
C GLY A 38 0.92 10.88 -14.02
N ARG A 39 0.49 10.33 -15.16
CA ARG A 39 0.07 8.92 -15.31
C ARG A 39 1.25 7.95 -15.50
N ASN A 40 2.45 8.31 -15.05
CA ASN A 40 3.61 7.40 -15.06
C ASN A 40 3.35 6.27 -14.05
N LEU A 41 2.93 5.09 -14.50
CA LEU A 41 2.67 3.93 -13.66
C LEU A 41 3.97 3.20 -13.31
N ARG A 42 4.70 3.72 -12.33
CA ARG A 42 5.88 3.09 -11.72
C ARG A 42 5.60 2.94 -10.23
N PRO A 43 4.91 1.87 -9.81
CA PRO A 43 4.37 1.77 -8.46
C PRO A 43 5.48 1.73 -7.39
N VAL A 44 5.14 2.19 -6.19
CA VAL A 44 6.02 2.19 -5.01
C VAL A 44 5.24 1.74 -3.77
N CYS A 45 5.92 1.10 -2.82
CA CYS A 45 5.34 0.69 -1.56
C CYS A 45 5.64 1.70 -0.45
N GLY A 46 4.62 2.18 0.26
CA GLY A 46 4.81 3.02 1.45
C GLY A 46 5.03 2.21 2.73
N SER A 47 5.64 2.84 3.74
CA SER A 47 5.80 2.26 5.09
C SER A 47 4.47 1.85 5.75
N ASN A 48 3.37 2.45 5.32
CA ASN A 48 2.00 2.10 5.74
C ASN A 48 1.39 0.91 4.95
N GLY A 49 2.19 0.14 4.22
CA GLY A 49 1.76 -1.06 3.48
C GLY A 49 0.87 -0.77 2.26
N ARG A 50 0.72 0.49 1.86
CA ARG A 50 -0.09 0.89 0.70
C ARG A 50 0.77 1.03 -0.56
N THR A 51 0.28 0.47 -1.66
CA THR A 51 0.83 0.72 -3.00
C THR A 51 0.38 2.08 -3.51
N TYR A 52 1.31 2.91 -3.97
CA TYR A 52 1.04 4.15 -4.68
C TYR A 52 1.40 3.97 -6.16
N GLY A 53 0.55 4.44 -7.07
CA GLY A 53 0.76 4.27 -8.52
C GLY A 53 2.07 4.90 -9.04
N ASN A 54 2.62 5.86 -8.30
CA ASN A 54 3.99 6.35 -8.44
C ASN A 54 4.47 7.15 -7.21
N ALA A 55 5.76 7.50 -7.22
CA ALA A 55 6.42 8.30 -6.19
C ALA A 55 5.76 9.68 -5.95
N CYS A 56 5.14 10.30 -6.95
CA CYS A 56 4.43 11.58 -6.76
C CYS A 56 3.15 11.38 -5.90
N LEU A 57 2.44 10.28 -6.09
CA LEU A 57 1.28 9.92 -5.26
C LEU A 57 1.69 9.57 -3.84
N LEU A 58 2.84 8.91 -3.65
CA LEU A 58 3.45 8.69 -2.33
C LEU A 58 3.81 10.03 -1.65
N GLU A 59 4.39 10.98 -2.39
CA GLU A 59 4.74 12.31 -1.85
C GLU A 59 3.51 13.10 -1.39
N ASN A 60 2.42 13.05 -2.17
CA ASN A 60 1.17 13.69 -1.80
C ASN A 60 0.56 13.07 -0.52
N ALA A 61 0.67 11.76 -0.35
CA ALA A 61 0.26 11.09 0.88
C ALA A 61 1.16 11.49 2.06
N ARG A 62 2.49 11.48 1.88
CA ARG A 62 3.48 11.93 2.88
C ARG A 62 3.31 13.40 3.29
N CYS A 63 2.82 14.24 2.39
CA CYS A 63 2.50 15.63 2.71
C CYS A 63 1.39 15.72 3.77
N ALA A 64 0.34 14.90 3.63
CA ALA A 64 -0.83 14.86 4.50
C ALA A 64 -0.58 14.05 5.79
N ASP A 65 0.23 12.99 5.71
CA ASP A 65 0.66 12.16 6.83
C ASP A 65 2.17 11.92 6.74
N SER A 66 2.94 12.65 7.56
CA SER A 66 4.39 12.61 7.57
C SER A 66 4.99 11.32 8.13
N SER A 67 4.19 10.38 8.65
CA SER A 67 4.67 9.04 9.05
C SER A 67 4.93 8.12 7.83
N ILE A 68 4.39 8.47 6.67
CA ILE A 68 4.52 7.70 5.44
C ILE A 68 5.89 7.96 4.79
N SER A 69 6.72 6.93 4.70
CA SER A 69 7.97 6.92 3.94
C SER A 69 7.91 5.90 2.81
N LEU A 70 8.90 5.91 1.91
CA LEU A 70 9.09 4.83 0.94
C LEU A 70 9.61 3.59 1.68
N HIS A 71 8.93 2.45 1.52
CA HIS A 71 9.42 1.17 2.01
C HIS A 71 10.31 0.49 0.96
N HIS A 72 9.83 0.36 -0.28
CA HIS A 72 10.57 -0.20 -1.41
C HIS A 72 9.95 0.21 -2.76
N GLU A 73 10.71 0.06 -3.85
CA GLU A 73 10.20 0.22 -5.21
C GLU A 73 9.31 -0.96 -5.63
N GLY A 74 8.39 -0.74 -6.58
CA GLY A 74 7.34 -1.69 -6.94
C GLY A 74 6.11 -1.58 -6.04
N ALA A 75 5.03 -2.26 -6.41
CA ALA A 75 3.85 -2.36 -5.55
C ALA A 75 4.23 -3.05 -4.23
N CYS A 76 3.58 -2.67 -3.12
CA CYS A 76 3.68 -3.46 -1.90
C CYS A 76 3.32 -4.91 -2.21
N THR A 77 4.10 -5.83 -1.69
CA THR A 77 3.65 -7.20 -1.50
C THR A 77 2.53 -7.15 -0.47
N GLU A 78 1.29 -7.01 -0.95
CA GLU A 78 0.12 -7.36 -0.15
C GLU A 78 0.42 -8.71 0.48
N ARG A 79 0.28 -8.83 1.80
CA ARG A 79 -0.06 -10.12 2.41
C ARG A 79 -1.46 -10.46 1.92
N ARG A 80 -1.53 -10.91 0.67
CA ARG A 80 -2.58 -11.80 0.25
C ARG A 80 -2.35 -13.07 1.04
N GLU A 81 -3.26 -13.35 1.96
CA GLU A 81 -3.62 -14.74 2.23
C GLU A 81 -3.92 -15.38 0.86
N GLY A 82 -3.01 -16.24 0.39
CA GLY A 82 -2.93 -16.66 -1.01
C GLY A 82 -2.04 -15.77 -1.87
N GLY A 83 -0.75 -16.11 -1.94
CA GLY A 83 0.17 -15.58 -2.96
C GLY A 83 -0.36 -15.80 -4.38
N THR A 84 0.08 -14.94 -5.32
CA THR A 84 -0.24 -14.92 -6.76
C THR A 84 -1.30 -15.94 -7.19
N ARG A 85 -2.59 -15.62 -6.97
CA ARG A 85 -3.76 -16.52 -7.10
C ARG A 85 -3.54 -17.54 -8.21
N ARG A 86 -3.11 -18.75 -7.84
CA ARG A 86 -2.47 -19.69 -8.76
C ARG A 86 -3.49 -20.04 -9.84
N LEU A 87 -3.20 -19.66 -11.09
CA LEU A 87 -4.13 -19.85 -12.21
C LEU A 87 -4.09 -21.32 -12.63
N CYS A 88 -4.80 -22.15 -11.85
CA CYS A 88 -4.82 -23.59 -12.01
C CYS A 88 -5.77 -24.06 -13.12
N ALA A 89 -6.75 -23.23 -13.47
CA ALA A 89 -7.68 -23.49 -14.56
C ALA A 89 -6.95 -23.52 -15.91
N ARG A 90 -7.01 -24.68 -16.58
CA ARG A 90 -6.55 -24.90 -17.95
C ARG A 90 -7.55 -25.82 -18.68
N TYR A 91 -7.49 -25.85 -20.01
CA TYR A 91 -8.30 -26.79 -20.78
C TYR A 91 -7.72 -28.22 -20.67
N CYS A 92 -8.57 -29.18 -20.34
CA CYS A 92 -8.27 -30.61 -20.44
C CYS A 92 -9.13 -31.23 -21.54
N GLY A 93 -8.51 -31.99 -22.44
CA GLY A 93 -9.24 -32.74 -23.46
C GLY A 93 -10.05 -33.91 -22.86
N SER A 94 -11.10 -34.33 -23.54
CA SER A 94 -12.01 -35.41 -23.13
C SER A 94 -11.43 -36.83 -23.28
N ILE A 95 -10.12 -37.00 -23.09
CA ILE A 95 -9.46 -38.31 -23.10
C ILE A 95 -9.79 -39.02 -21.79
N SER A 96 -10.45 -40.17 -21.85
CA SER A 96 -10.78 -40.99 -20.67
C SER A 96 -9.62 -41.92 -20.33
N GLN A 97 -8.78 -41.51 -19.37
CA GLN A 97 -7.62 -42.26 -18.87
C GLN A 97 -7.52 -42.04 -17.37
N PRO A 98 -8.37 -42.70 -16.55
CA PRO A 98 -8.55 -42.35 -15.14
C PRO A 98 -7.29 -42.56 -14.31
N VAL A 99 -7.13 -41.73 -13.28
CA VAL A 99 -5.99 -41.75 -12.35
C VAL A 99 -6.48 -41.55 -10.92
N CYS A 100 -5.88 -42.23 -9.95
CA CYS A 100 -6.25 -42.10 -8.54
C CYS A 100 -5.35 -41.06 -7.86
N GLY A 101 -5.94 -40.11 -7.13
CA GLY A 101 -5.22 -39.18 -6.25
C GLY A 101 -4.97 -39.75 -4.86
N SER A 102 -3.96 -39.24 -4.15
CA SER A 102 -3.68 -39.57 -2.74
C SER A 102 -4.79 -39.21 -1.77
N ASN A 103 -5.77 -38.40 -2.21
CA ASN A 103 -7.00 -38.08 -1.50
C ASN A 103 -8.15 -39.08 -1.76
N GLY A 104 -7.89 -40.20 -2.45
CA GLY A 104 -8.91 -41.22 -2.78
C GLY A 104 -9.89 -40.80 -3.89
N VAL A 105 -9.65 -39.69 -4.57
CA VAL A 105 -10.50 -39.22 -5.69
C VAL A 105 -9.99 -39.78 -7.01
N THR A 106 -10.89 -40.36 -7.80
CA THR A 106 -10.62 -40.71 -9.20
C THR A 106 -10.77 -39.48 -10.09
N TYR A 107 -9.70 -39.10 -10.77
CA TYR A 107 -9.70 -38.02 -11.76
C TYR A 107 -9.85 -38.60 -13.17
N TYR A 108 -10.67 -37.95 -14.00
CA TYR A 108 -11.01 -38.41 -15.36
C TYR A 108 -9.79 -38.61 -16.27
N ASN A 109 -8.77 -37.75 -16.09
CA ASN A 109 -7.43 -37.94 -16.66
C ASN A 109 -6.36 -37.16 -15.89
N GLN A 110 -5.09 -37.38 -16.25
CA GLN A 110 -3.93 -36.70 -15.68
C GLN A 110 -4.05 -35.16 -15.66
N CYS A 111 -4.60 -34.54 -16.70
CA CYS A 111 -4.77 -33.09 -16.73
C CYS A 111 -5.73 -32.61 -15.63
N MET A 112 -6.81 -33.34 -15.37
CA MET A 112 -7.75 -33.02 -14.28
C MET A 112 -7.11 -33.22 -12.90
N LEU A 113 -6.25 -34.23 -12.73
CA LEU A 113 -5.43 -34.38 -11.52
C LEU A 113 -4.49 -33.18 -11.34
N GLU A 114 -3.75 -32.77 -12.37
CA GLU A 114 -2.82 -31.62 -12.30
C GLU A 114 -3.50 -30.27 -12.02
N ILE A 115 -4.76 -30.10 -12.39
CA ILE A 115 -5.56 -28.94 -11.98
C ILE A 115 -5.80 -29.00 -10.46
N ALA A 116 -6.15 -30.16 -9.92
CA ALA A 116 -6.31 -30.33 -8.47
C ALA A 116 -4.98 -30.15 -7.73
N GLN A 117 -3.88 -30.76 -8.19
CA GLN A 117 -2.53 -30.60 -7.62
C GLN A 117 -2.00 -29.16 -7.67
N CYS A 118 -2.53 -28.35 -8.57
CA CYS A 118 -2.24 -26.93 -8.59
C CYS A 118 -2.97 -26.19 -7.46
N ASN A 119 -4.19 -26.59 -7.10
CA ASN A 119 -4.94 -26.00 -5.99
C ASN A 119 -4.54 -26.56 -4.61
N ASP A 120 -3.99 -27.78 -4.57
CA ASP A 120 -3.51 -28.49 -3.39
C ASP A 120 -2.17 -29.15 -3.70
N ASP A 121 -1.07 -28.60 -3.17
CA ASP A 121 0.28 -29.08 -3.41
C ASP A 121 0.65 -30.33 -2.60
N THR A 122 -0.23 -30.79 -1.71
CA THR A 122 -0.10 -32.07 -0.99
C THR A 122 -0.66 -33.26 -1.77
N LEU A 123 -1.48 -32.99 -2.80
CA LEU A 123 -2.06 -34.01 -3.66
C LEU A 123 -1.02 -34.61 -4.60
N VAL A 124 -0.87 -35.94 -4.56
CA VAL A 124 -0.03 -36.71 -5.49
C VAL A 124 -0.87 -37.78 -6.20
N ARG A 125 -0.34 -38.34 -7.30
CA ARG A 125 -0.92 -39.54 -7.90
C ARG A 125 -0.68 -40.73 -6.98
N ALA A 126 -1.74 -41.44 -6.60
CA ALA A 126 -1.67 -42.70 -5.87
C ALA A 126 -1.45 -43.90 -6.80
N SER A 127 -2.16 -43.95 -7.94
CA SER A 127 -2.02 -45.01 -8.94
C SER A 127 -2.43 -44.57 -10.36
N GLU A 128 -2.02 -45.37 -11.36
CA GLU A 128 -2.75 -45.44 -12.63
C GLU A 128 -4.15 -46.05 -12.40
N GLY A 129 -5.12 -45.71 -13.24
CA GLY A 129 -6.48 -46.22 -13.14
C GLY A 129 -7.34 -45.49 -12.09
N ALA A 130 -8.59 -45.91 -11.95
CA ALA A 130 -9.46 -45.42 -10.89
C ALA A 130 -8.97 -45.90 -9.51
N CYS A 131 -9.35 -45.16 -8.46
CA CYS A 131 -9.17 -45.65 -7.09
C CYS A 131 -9.99 -46.92 -6.87
N ALA A 132 -9.44 -47.86 -6.10
CA ALA A 132 -10.23 -48.97 -5.57
C ALA A 132 -11.22 -48.46 -4.50
N GLU A 133 -12.44 -49.00 -4.51
CA GLU A 133 -13.43 -48.81 -3.43
C GLU A 133 -13.05 -49.61 -2.17
#